data_AF-A0A2U2Z9H7-F1
#
_entry.id   AF-A0A2U2Z9H7-F1
#
_cell.length_a   1.000
_cell.length_b   1.000
_cell.length_c   1.000
_cell.angle_alpha   90.00
_cell.angle_beta   90.00
_cell.angle_gamma   90.00
#
_symmetry.space_group_name_H-M   'P 1'
#
loop_
_entity.id
_entity.type
_entity.pdbx_description
1 polymer ?
#
loop_
_entity_poly.entity_id
_entity_poly.type
_entity_poly.pdbx_seq_one_letter_code
_entity_poly.pdbx_strand_id
1 'polypeptide(L)'
;MQQNLRSEVTIEDLRAELDAIDRQFLEALRARIEKCVEIGHFKREHGVPMMQPQRIGVVQERAARYGAEHSISQEFLRDLYDLIIAETCRVEDVVIAGRSS
;
A
#
# COMPACT_ATOMS: atom_id res chain seq x y z
N MET A 1 9.66 -3.57 -52.55
CA MET A 1 9.63 -2.35 -51.72
C MET A 1 8.44 -2.45 -50.79
N GLN A 2 8.68 -2.79 -49.52
CA GLN A 2 7.85 -2.45 -48.36
C GLN A 2 8.61 -3.01 -47.14
N GLN A 3 9.33 -2.12 -46.45
CA GLN A 3 10.00 -2.42 -45.20
C GLN A 3 8.93 -2.54 -44.11
N ASN A 4 9.00 -3.64 -43.36
CA ASN A 4 8.18 -3.89 -42.18
C ASN A 4 8.49 -2.82 -41.13
N LEU A 5 7.58 -1.88 -40.88
CA LEU A 5 7.63 -0.99 -39.72
C LEU A 5 7.15 -1.78 -38.49
N ARG A 6 8.05 -2.51 -37.84
CA ARG A 6 7.86 -2.84 -36.42
C ARG A 6 8.27 -1.59 -35.65
N SER A 7 7.31 -0.87 -35.08
CA SER A 7 7.60 0.08 -34.02
C SER A 7 8.22 -0.71 -32.85
N GLU A 8 9.54 -0.64 -32.71
CA GLU A 8 10.22 -1.22 -31.56
C GLU A 8 9.85 -0.40 -30.32
N VAL A 9 9.40 -1.10 -29.27
CA VAL A 9 9.14 -0.51 -27.95
C VAL A 9 10.47 0.06 -27.43
N THR A 10 10.45 1.33 -27.04
CA THR A 10 11.62 2.00 -26.49
C THR A 10 11.69 1.85 -24.97
N ILE A 11 12.86 2.14 -24.38
CA ILE A 11 12.98 2.17 -22.92
C ILE A 11 12.15 3.31 -22.33
N GLU A 12 11.95 4.39 -23.08
CA GLU A 12 11.09 5.52 -22.71
C GLU A 12 9.62 5.09 -22.63
N ASP A 13 9.15 4.25 -23.56
CA ASP A 13 7.78 3.71 -23.52
C ASP A 13 7.58 2.83 -22.26
N LEU A 14 8.52 1.93 -21.97
CA LEU A 14 8.48 1.08 -20.78
C LEU A 14 8.52 1.88 -19.48
N ARG A 15 9.29 2.98 -19.45
CA ARG A 15 9.33 3.89 -18.30
C ARG A 15 8.02 4.64 -18.13
N ALA A 16 7.39 5.08 -19.21
CA ALA A 16 6.09 5.72 -19.14
C ALA A 16 5.01 4.77 -18.62
N GLU A 17 5.06 3.49 -19.00
CA GLU A 17 4.19 2.45 -18.43
C GLU A 17 4.45 2.25 -16.93
N LEU A 18 5.72 2.19 -16.51
CA LEU A 18 6.09 2.11 -15.10
C LEU A 18 5.59 3.33 -14.31
N ASP A 19 5.77 4.54 -14.82
CA ASP A 19 5.29 5.77 -14.18
C ASP A 19 3.75 5.76 -13.98
N ALA A 20 3.03 5.15 -14.93
CA ALA A 20 1.58 4.98 -14.82
C ALA A 20 1.19 3.95 -13.76
N ILE A 21 1.99 2.89 -13.60
CA ILE A 21 1.83 1.90 -12.52
C ILE A 21 2.14 2.53 -11.17
N ASP A 22 3.23 3.29 -11.06
CA ASP A 22 3.63 3.98 -9.82
C ASP A 22 2.56 4.98 -9.37
N ARG A 23 1.93 5.68 -10.31
CA ARG A 23 0.79 6.55 -10.00
C ARG A 23 -0.39 5.78 -9.38
N GLN A 24 -0.68 4.59 -9.90
CA GLN A 24 -1.73 3.73 -9.33
C GLN A 24 -1.35 3.21 -7.94
N PHE A 25 -0.08 2.88 -7.71
CA PHE A 25 0.41 2.52 -6.39
C PHE A 25 0.26 3.66 -5.38
N LEU A 26 0.62 4.88 -5.77
CA LEU A 26 0.48 6.07 -4.91
C LEU A 26 -0.98 6.35 -4.57
N GLU A 27 -1.89 6.25 -5.54
CA GLU A 27 -3.33 6.44 -5.30
C GLU A 27 -3.90 5.36 -4.38
N ALA A 28 -3.53 4.10 -4.59
CA ALA A 28 -3.96 3.00 -3.73
C ALA A 28 -3.42 3.15 -2.29
N LEU A 29 -2.16 3.59 -2.13
CA LEU A 29 -1.57 3.85 -0.83
C LEU A 29 -2.29 5.01 -0.12
N ARG A 30 -2.58 6.10 -0.83
CA ARG A 30 -3.36 7.23 -0.32
C ARG A 30 -4.73 6.78 0.17
N ALA A 31 -5.49 6.07 -0.66
CA ALA A 31 -6.82 5.56 -0.29
C ALA A 31 -6.77 4.64 0.94
N ARG A 32 -5.70 3.82 1.05
CA ARG A 32 -5.49 2.97 2.23
C ARG A 32 -5.28 3.81 3.50
N ILE A 33 -4.46 4.86 3.44
CA ILE A 33 -4.21 5.77 4.57
C ILE A 33 -5.48 6.52 4.96
N GLU A 34 -6.23 7.08 4.01
CA GLU A 34 -7.50 7.75 4.27
C GLU A 34 -8.49 6.82 4.98
N LYS A 35 -8.57 5.54 4.55
CA LYS A 35 -9.41 4.55 5.25
C LYS A 35 -8.94 4.29 6.68
N CYS A 36 -7.63 4.27 6.93
CA CYS A 36 -7.09 4.12 8.28
C CYS A 36 -7.39 5.33 9.17
N VAL A 37 -7.40 6.54 8.62
CA VAL A 37 -7.84 7.75 9.33
C VAL A 37 -9.31 7.62 9.76
N GLU A 38 -10.20 7.22 8.85
CA GLU A 38 -11.61 6.96 9.17
C GLU A 38 -11.77 5.90 10.27
N ILE A 39 -11.00 4.81 10.20
CA ILE A 39 -10.98 3.77 11.24
C ILE A 39 -10.49 4.35 12.57
N GLY A 40 -9.46 5.20 12.56
CA GLY A 40 -8.95 5.88 13.75
C GLY A 40 -10.00 6.77 14.43
N HIS A 41 -10.76 7.54 13.64
CA HIS A 41 -11.89 8.33 14.14
C HIS A 41 -12.96 7.43 14.77
N PHE A 42 -13.36 6.37 14.06
CA PHE A 42 -14.32 5.40 14.59
C PHE A 42 -13.85 4.79 15.91
N LYS A 43 -12.58 4.34 15.98
CA LYS A 43 -11.99 3.77 17.20
C LYS A 43 -12.02 4.75 18.37
N ARG A 44 -11.66 6.01 18.12
CA ARG A 44 -11.72 7.09 19.12
C ARG A 44 -13.13 7.30 19.66
N GLU A 45 -14.11 7.41 18.77
CA GLU A 45 -15.51 7.66 19.14
C GLU A 45 -16.13 6.49 19.93
N HIS A 46 -15.71 5.26 19.65
CA HIS A 46 -16.27 4.04 20.24
C HIS A 46 -15.40 3.42 21.34
N GLY A 47 -14.30 4.07 21.73
CA GLY A 47 -13.38 3.56 22.75
C GLY A 47 -12.67 2.25 22.38
N VAL A 48 -12.51 1.97 21.08
CA VAL A 48 -11.81 0.77 20.60
C VAL A 48 -10.30 1.00 20.69
N PRO A 49 -9.52 0.03 21.21
CA PRO A 49 -8.07 0.13 21.26
C PRO A 49 -7.45 0.36 19.87
N MET A 50 -6.47 1.26 19.82
CA MET A 50 -5.72 1.59 18.62
C MET A 50 -4.97 0.37 18.06
N MET A 51 -4.14 -0.27 18.90
CA MET A 51 -3.39 -1.46 18.53
C MET A 51 -4.26 -2.72 18.54
N GLN A 52 -4.27 -3.42 17.41
CA GLN A 52 -4.97 -4.70 17.23
C GLN A 52 -4.03 -5.72 16.54
N PRO A 53 -3.21 -6.46 17.31
CA PRO A 53 -2.19 -7.38 16.77
C PRO A 53 -2.75 -8.42 15.80
N GLN A 54 -3.98 -8.88 16.02
CA GLN A 54 -4.66 -9.82 15.15
C GLN A 54 -4.90 -9.23 13.75
N ARG A 55 -5.20 -7.92 13.66
CA ARG A 55 -5.38 -7.24 12.36
C ARG A 55 -4.07 -7.11 11.60
N ILE A 56 -2.97 -6.85 12.29
CA ILE A 56 -1.63 -6.83 11.72
C ILE A 56 -1.28 -8.20 11.13
N GLY A 57 -1.50 -9.28 11.90
CA GLY A 57 -1.28 -10.65 11.44
C GLY A 57 -2.05 -11.00 10.17
N VAL A 58 -3.33 -10.62 10.08
CA VAL A 58 -4.15 -10.86 8.88
C VAL A 58 -3.60 -10.14 7.64
N VAL A 59 -3.10 -8.92 7.79
CA VAL A 59 -2.56 -8.15 6.65
C VAL A 59 -1.24 -8.78 6.18
N GLN A 60 -0.37 -9.16 7.12
CA GLN A 60 0.90 -9.84 6.82
C GLN A 60 0.68 -11.21 6.15
N GLU A 61 -0.29 -12.00 6.63
CA GLU A 61 -0.61 -13.30 6.02
C GLU A 61 -1.14 -13.15 4.58
N ARG A 62 -1.98 -12.14 4.33
CA ARG A 62 -2.45 -11.83 2.97
C ARG A 62 -1.31 -11.45 2.05
N ALA A 63 -0.36 -10.65 2.53
CA ALA A 63 0.83 -10.25 1.78
C ALA A 63 1.71 -11.46 1.45
N ALA A 64 1.99 -12.32 2.43
CA ALA A 64 2.77 -13.54 2.24
C ALA A 64 2.12 -14.48 1.21
N ARG A 65 0.79 -14.68 1.29
CA ARG A 65 0.05 -15.48 0.31
C ARG A 65 0.13 -14.88 -1.10
N TYR A 66 -0.08 -13.57 -1.22
CA TYR A 66 0.04 -12.88 -2.50
C TYR A 66 1.45 -13.05 -3.10
N GLY A 67 2.50 -12.94 -2.28
CA GLY A 67 3.88 -13.18 -2.72
C GLY A 67 4.09 -14.58 -3.27
N ALA A 68 3.57 -15.60 -2.56
CA ALA A 68 3.65 -16.98 -3.01
C ALA A 68 2.90 -17.22 -4.33
N GLU A 69 1.72 -16.63 -4.52
CA GLU A 69 0.89 -16.79 -5.72
C GLU A 69 1.46 -16.06 -6.95
N HIS A 70 2.14 -14.93 -6.75
CA HIS A 70 2.59 -14.04 -7.82
C HIS A 70 4.11 -14.04 -8.03
N SER A 71 4.84 -14.99 -7.43
CA SER A 71 6.31 -15.08 -7.52
C SER A 71 7.05 -13.82 -7.06
N ILE A 72 6.50 -13.14 -6.05
CA ILE A 72 7.14 -12.00 -5.38
C ILE A 72 7.77 -12.49 -4.07
N SER A 73 8.95 -11.99 -3.73
CA SER A 73 9.60 -12.33 -2.46
C SER A 73 8.67 -12.04 -1.28
N GLN A 74 8.40 -13.08 -0.48
CA GLN A 74 7.58 -12.95 0.74
C GLN A 74 8.27 -12.10 1.80
N GLU A 75 9.60 -12.09 1.83
CA GLU A 75 10.40 -11.22 2.69
C GLU A 75 10.20 -9.76 2.29
N PHE A 76 10.32 -9.45 0.99
CA PHE A 76 10.06 -8.11 0.47
C PHE A 76 8.65 -7.61 0.83
N LEU A 77 7.63 -8.45 0.64
CA LEU A 77 6.26 -8.05 0.98
C LEU A 77 6.07 -7.90 2.49
N ARG A 78 6.73 -8.71 3.31
CA ARG A 78 6.70 -8.54 4.77
C ARG A 78 7.24 -7.18 5.17
N ASP A 79 8.42 -6.81 4.66
CA ASP A 79 9.08 -5.54 4.97
C ASP A 79 8.25 -4.34 4.48
N LEU A 80 7.70 -4.45 3.26
CA LEU A 80 6.81 -3.42 2.71
C LEU A 80 5.58 -3.23 3.60
N TYR A 81 4.94 -4.30 4.02
CA TYR A 81 3.76 -4.21 4.88
C TYR A 81 4.10 -3.74 6.29
N ASP A 82 5.27 -4.06 6.83
CA ASP A 82 5.73 -3.50 8.11
C ASP A 82 5.88 -1.97 8.03
N LEU A 83 6.46 -1.43 6.95
CA LEU A 83 6.53 0.01 6.72
C LEU A 83 5.14 0.65 6.62
N ILE A 84 4.24 0.04 5.83
CA ILE A 84 2.87 0.53 5.65
C ILE A 84 2.08 0.50 6.97
N ILE A 85 2.25 -0.56 7.77
CA ILE A 85 1.60 -0.70 9.08
C ILE A 85 2.15 0.34 10.05
N ALA A 86 3.46 0.56 10.09
CA ALA A 86 4.07 1.57 10.96
C ALA A 86 3.51 2.97 10.65
N GLU A 87 3.39 3.33 9.37
CA GLU A 87 2.81 4.61 8.96
C GLU A 87 1.32 4.71 9.32
N THR A 88 0.57 3.61 9.16
CA THR A 88 -0.83 3.53 9.57
C THR A 88 -1.00 3.80 11.06
N CYS A 89 -0.16 3.14 11.89
CA CYS A 89 -0.18 3.34 13.33
C CYS A 89 0.12 4.80 13.69
N ARG A 90 1.15 5.40 13.09
CA ARG A 90 1.49 6.81 13.30
C ARG A 90 0.32 7.74 12.98
N VAL A 91 -0.36 7.51 11.86
CA VAL A 91 -1.52 8.32 11.44
C VAL A 91 -2.71 8.13 12.38
N GLU A 92 -3.03 6.89 12.78
CA GLU A 92 -4.10 6.61 13.74
C GLU A 92 -3.82 7.25 15.11
N ASP A 93 -2.57 7.24 15.58
CA ASP A 93 -2.17 7.88 16.84
C ASP A 93 -2.39 9.40 16.81
N VAL A 94 -2.08 10.06 15.68
CA VAL A 94 -2.31 11.49 15.49
C VAL A 94 -3.81 11.81 15.58
N VAL A 95 -4.64 11.01 14.91
CA VAL A 95 -6.11 11.15 14.90
C VAL A 95 -6.70 10.90 16.29
N ILE A 96 -6.30 9.81 16.95
CA ILE A 96 -6.81 9.43 18.27
C ILE A 96 -6.39 10.45 19.33
N ALA A 97 -5.16 10.97 19.26
CA ALA A 97 -4.66 12.03 20.14
C ALA A 97 -5.35 13.40 19.91
N GLY A 98 -6.14 13.55 18.84
CA GLY A 98 -6.82 14.81 18.51
C GLY A 98 -5.87 15.92 18.05
N ARG A 99 -4.69 15.56 17.55
CA ARG A 99 -3.75 16.50 16.94
C ARG A 99 -4.11 16.63 15.46
N SER A 100 -4.96 17.57 15.11
CA SER A 100 -5.11 17.98 13.71
C SER A 100 -3.80 18.63 13.27
N SER A 101 -3.19 18.12 12.21
CA SER A 101 -2.02 18.75 11.58
C SER A 101 -2.44 19.93 10.70
#